data_AF-A0A7W3DIP8-F1
#
_entry.id   AF-A0A7W3DIP8-F1
#
_cell.length_a   1.000
_cell.length_b   1.000
_cell.length_c   1.000
_cell.angle_alpha   90.00
_cell.angle_beta   90.00
_cell.angle_gamma   90.00
#
_symmetry.space_group_name_H-M   'P 1'
#
loop_
_entity.id
_entity.type
_entity.pdbx_description
1 polymer ?
#
loop_
_entity_poly.entity_id
_entity_poly.type
_entity_poly.pdbx_seq_one_letter_code
_entity_poly.pdbx_strand_id
1 'polypeptide(L)'
;MTEHSTLTNDTPHSTYDVTGMLMPARAFFFTVVDEPGKDGFLVRKIYASNSDPYLSKMDFSEAKMLSETNPERYGLIPKNFSAPYSVAEHVMGDNASAYISTSSAFPEGSPRFEGKTIIVDIDKDVKSGAKLVTTEEILKSLDDYKKQYPHLGKRIDKITTYVKDIDKEVLLHGEKIPAAAVFTPETLKYTKYFTRGARVIQVTGIVFTAYDLEQASEKSLKNGSVKPIAAEVIRQAGGWGMAVAGAKIGTVAGAAVGIETGPGAVLTGLAGGIIFGIAGYFGADWVADYIDEN
;
A
#
# COMPACT_ATOMS: atom_id res chain seq x y z
N MET A 1 31.84 -45.26 -0.53
CA MET A 1 30.90 -45.73 0.51
C MET A 1 30.63 -44.54 1.41
N THR A 2 29.35 -44.28 1.67
CA THR A 2 28.79 -43.07 2.31
C THR A 2 29.14 -42.95 3.79
N GLU A 3 29.60 -41.77 4.20
CA GLU A 3 30.14 -41.38 5.52
C GLU A 3 29.09 -41.28 6.65
N HIS A 4 28.02 -42.08 6.62
CA HIS A 4 27.03 -42.11 7.69
C HIS A 4 26.76 -43.56 8.11
N SER A 5 27.68 -44.12 8.90
CA SER A 5 27.45 -45.34 9.68
C SER A 5 27.51 -44.92 11.15
N THR A 6 26.37 -44.98 11.83
CA THR A 6 26.26 -44.75 13.27
C THR A 6 26.17 -46.12 13.95
N LEU A 7 27.07 -46.39 14.90
CA LEU A 7 27.05 -47.62 15.70
C LEU A 7 25.79 -47.61 16.59
N THR A 8 24.86 -48.55 16.34
CA THR A 8 23.75 -48.86 17.26
C THR A 8 24.23 -49.89 18.28
N ASN A 9 23.82 -49.77 19.55
CA ASN A 9 24.22 -50.74 20.57
C ASN A 9 23.42 -52.05 20.45
N ASP A 10 23.99 -53.14 20.98
CA ASP A 10 23.43 -54.50 20.86
C ASP A 10 22.49 -54.90 22.01
N THR A 11 22.04 -53.94 22.84
CA THR A 11 21.17 -54.22 24.00
C THR A 11 19.69 -53.96 23.69
N PRO A 12 18.80 -54.93 23.91
CA PRO A 12 17.35 -54.76 23.71
C PRO A 12 16.79 -53.64 24.59
N HIS A 13 15.98 -52.75 24.02
CA HIS A 13 15.29 -51.64 24.69
C HIS A 13 16.18 -50.46 25.16
N SER A 14 17.43 -50.37 24.70
CA SER A 14 18.25 -49.17 24.92
C SER A 14 17.75 -47.99 24.07
N THR A 15 17.30 -46.91 24.70
CA THR A 15 17.02 -45.63 24.02
C THR A 15 18.22 -44.70 24.16
N TYR A 16 18.77 -44.21 23.04
CA TYR A 16 19.73 -43.11 23.03
C TYR A 16 19.03 -41.90 22.41
N ASP A 17 18.87 -40.82 23.18
CA ASP A 17 18.39 -39.56 22.62
C ASP A 17 19.45 -39.02 21.67
N VAL A 18 19.19 -39.12 20.37
CA VAL A 18 19.99 -38.39 19.38
C VAL A 18 19.57 -36.94 19.50
N THR A 19 20.30 -36.17 20.31
CA THR A 19 20.19 -34.71 20.31
C THR A 19 20.67 -34.26 18.94
N GLY A 20 19.76 -34.19 17.96
CA GLY A 20 20.04 -33.50 16.70
C GLY A 20 20.53 -32.10 17.04
N MET A 21 21.40 -31.52 16.20
CA MET A 21 21.74 -30.10 16.34
C MET A 21 20.41 -29.35 16.49
N LEU A 22 20.23 -28.67 17.63
CA LEU A 22 19.26 -27.59 17.74
C LEU A 22 19.54 -26.71 16.52
N MET A 23 18.78 -26.88 15.43
CA MET A 23 18.66 -25.79 14.49
C MET A 23 18.05 -24.70 15.35
N PRO A 24 18.76 -23.60 15.68
CA PRO A 24 18.02 -22.43 16.11
C PRO A 24 17.10 -22.18 14.93
N ALA A 25 15.80 -22.38 15.12
CA ALA A 25 14.81 -22.07 14.12
C ALA A 25 14.86 -20.55 13.93
N ARG A 26 15.81 -20.09 13.11
CA ARG A 26 15.95 -18.71 12.69
C ARG A 26 14.84 -18.50 11.66
N ALA A 27 13.64 -18.30 12.19
CA ALA A 27 12.47 -18.00 11.38
C ALA A 27 12.57 -16.54 10.96
N PHE A 28 12.83 -16.32 9.68
CA PHE A 28 12.82 -14.98 9.10
C PHE A 28 11.43 -14.72 8.53
N PHE A 29 10.70 -13.77 9.12
CA PHE A 29 9.38 -13.37 8.66
C PHE A 29 9.47 -12.05 7.90
N PHE A 30 9.03 -12.07 6.65
CA PHE A 30 8.98 -10.87 5.80
C PHE A 30 7.54 -10.62 5.40
N THR A 31 7.06 -9.41 5.68
CA THR A 31 5.74 -8.96 5.23
C THR A 31 5.86 -7.53 4.73
N VAL A 32 5.33 -7.29 3.53
CA VAL A 32 5.15 -5.95 2.99
C VAL A 32 3.67 -5.64 3.16
N VAL A 33 3.39 -4.63 3.98
CA VAL A 33 2.04 -4.21 4.28
C VAL A 33 1.70 -2.99 3.43
N ASP A 34 0.80 -3.15 2.48
CA ASP A 34 0.22 -2.04 1.72
C ASP A 34 -1.03 -1.54 2.46
N GLU A 35 -0.92 -0.39 3.11
CA GLU A 35 -1.95 0.13 4.00
C GLU A 35 -3.00 0.93 3.22
N PRO A 36 -4.30 0.57 3.34
CA PRO A 36 -5.32 1.33 2.67
C PRO A 36 -5.60 2.66 3.39
N GLY A 37 -5.78 3.73 2.62
CA GLY A 37 -6.30 5.01 3.08
C GLY A 37 -5.25 5.98 3.60
N LYS A 38 -4.00 5.85 3.18
CA LYS A 38 -2.91 6.79 3.54
C LYS A 38 -3.31 8.25 3.28
N ASP A 39 -3.87 8.51 2.09
CA ASP A 39 -4.32 9.84 1.67
C ASP A 39 -5.85 10.00 1.78
N GLY A 40 -6.52 9.08 2.48
CA GLY A 40 -7.96 9.03 2.61
C GLY A 40 -8.67 8.21 1.53
N PHE A 41 -9.99 8.35 1.48
CA PHE A 41 -10.87 7.57 0.60
C PHE A 41 -11.91 8.45 -0.08
N LEU A 42 -12.31 8.03 -1.28
CA LEU A 42 -13.48 8.52 -1.98
C LEU A 42 -14.56 7.44 -1.99
N VAL A 43 -15.81 7.85 -2.05
CA VAL A 43 -16.96 6.95 -2.06
C VAL A 43 -17.74 7.13 -3.34
N ARG A 44 -18.11 6.03 -3.98
CA ARG A 44 -18.99 6.03 -5.15
C ARG A 44 -20.11 5.04 -4.90
N LYS A 45 -21.34 5.43 -5.25
CA LYS A 45 -22.46 4.51 -5.34
C LYS A 45 -22.61 4.08 -6.79
N ILE A 46 -22.61 2.77 -7.00
CA ILE A 46 -22.72 2.14 -8.31
C ILE A 46 -23.98 1.29 -8.41
N TYR A 47 -24.34 0.92 -9.62
CA TYR A 47 -25.45 0.02 -9.85
C TYR A 47 -25.16 -1.37 -9.27
N ALA A 48 -26.14 -1.96 -8.61
CA ALA A 48 -25.97 -3.25 -7.93
C ALA A 48 -26.09 -4.47 -8.86
N SER A 49 -26.64 -4.30 -10.07
CA SER A 49 -26.91 -5.42 -10.98
C SER A 49 -26.93 -4.98 -12.45
N ASN A 50 -26.56 -5.89 -13.34
CA ASN A 50 -26.66 -5.74 -14.80
C ASN A 50 -28.13 -5.69 -15.30
N SER A 51 -29.08 -6.07 -14.44
CA SER A 51 -30.52 -5.97 -14.72
C SER A 51 -31.08 -4.56 -14.51
N ASP A 52 -30.24 -3.57 -14.19
CA ASP A 52 -30.65 -2.18 -14.05
C ASP A 52 -31.15 -1.62 -15.41
N PRO A 53 -32.37 -1.06 -15.48
CA PRO A 53 -32.95 -0.55 -16.73
C PRO A 53 -32.19 0.62 -17.36
N TYR A 54 -31.36 1.32 -16.59
CA TYR A 54 -30.54 2.42 -17.08
C TYR A 54 -29.20 1.92 -17.61
N LEU A 55 -28.52 1.00 -16.90
CA LEU A 55 -27.30 0.36 -17.41
C LEU A 55 -27.51 -0.42 -18.71
N SER A 56 -28.60 -1.19 -18.78
CA SER A 56 -28.93 -1.98 -19.98
C SER A 56 -29.15 -1.12 -21.24
N LYS A 57 -29.48 0.16 -21.08
CA LYS A 57 -29.65 1.11 -22.19
C LYS A 57 -28.36 1.80 -22.64
N MET A 58 -27.26 1.64 -21.89
CA MET A 58 -26.00 2.32 -22.20
C MET A 58 -25.14 1.61 -23.26
N ASP A 59 -25.54 0.42 -23.71
CA ASP A 59 -24.86 -0.36 -24.75
C ASP A 59 -23.33 -0.49 -24.51
N PHE A 60 -22.96 -0.76 -23.25
CA PHE A 60 -21.56 -0.89 -22.88
C PHE A 60 -20.97 -2.24 -23.31
N SER A 61 -19.69 -2.21 -23.71
CA SER A 61 -18.86 -3.41 -23.81
C SER A 61 -18.88 -4.20 -22.49
N GLU A 62 -18.73 -5.52 -22.57
CA GLU A 62 -18.74 -6.40 -21.39
C GLU A 62 -17.77 -5.96 -20.28
N ALA A 63 -16.55 -5.56 -20.63
CA ALA A 63 -15.55 -5.09 -19.65
C ALA A 63 -16.01 -3.83 -18.88
N LYS A 64 -16.69 -2.90 -19.55
CA LYS A 64 -17.27 -1.70 -18.90
C LYS A 64 -18.48 -2.04 -18.05
N MET A 65 -19.30 -2.98 -18.49
CA MET A 65 -20.41 -3.48 -17.68
C MET A 65 -19.90 -4.09 -16.36
N LEU A 66 -18.87 -4.93 -16.44
CA LEU A 66 -18.22 -5.51 -15.27
C LEU A 66 -17.54 -4.46 -14.39
N SER A 67 -16.97 -3.41 -14.98
CA SER A 67 -16.40 -2.28 -14.25
C SER A 67 -17.46 -1.49 -13.47
N GLU A 68 -18.66 -1.28 -14.03
CA GLU A 68 -19.72 -0.53 -13.33
C GLU A 68 -20.42 -1.36 -12.24
N THR A 69 -20.44 -2.69 -12.33
CA THR A 69 -21.15 -3.53 -11.33
C THR A 69 -20.24 -4.22 -10.32
N ASN A 70 -19.00 -4.53 -10.71
CA ASN A 70 -18.02 -5.24 -9.88
C ASN A 70 -16.60 -4.62 -9.95
N PRO A 71 -16.44 -3.30 -9.74
CA PRO A 71 -15.15 -2.64 -9.86
C PRO A 71 -14.12 -3.10 -8.83
N GLU A 72 -14.54 -3.65 -7.70
CA GLU A 72 -13.63 -4.28 -6.73
C GLU A 72 -12.89 -5.50 -7.32
N ARG A 73 -13.35 -6.04 -8.45
CA ARG A 73 -12.70 -7.12 -9.20
C ARG A 73 -12.05 -6.64 -10.49
N TYR A 74 -12.68 -5.70 -11.20
CA TYR A 74 -12.28 -5.33 -12.56
C TYR A 74 -11.67 -3.94 -12.68
N GLY A 75 -11.73 -3.13 -11.63
CA GLY A 75 -11.35 -1.72 -11.62
C GLY A 75 -12.45 -0.80 -12.12
N LEU A 76 -12.24 0.51 -12.02
CA LEU A 76 -13.13 1.52 -12.59
C LEU A 76 -12.58 2.01 -13.92
N ILE A 77 -13.44 2.08 -14.94
CA ILE A 77 -13.10 2.55 -16.28
C ILE A 77 -14.05 3.71 -16.60
N PRO A 78 -13.56 4.87 -17.02
CA PRO A 78 -14.42 5.97 -17.42
C PRO A 78 -15.26 5.56 -18.64
N LYS A 79 -16.46 6.14 -18.76
CA LYS A 79 -17.37 5.81 -19.85
C LYS A 79 -16.75 6.04 -21.22
N ASN A 80 -15.96 7.11 -21.38
CA ASN A 80 -15.17 7.34 -22.59
C ASN A 80 -13.92 8.19 -22.29
N PHE A 81 -12.77 7.53 -22.10
CA PHE A 81 -11.51 8.20 -21.79
C PHE A 81 -11.04 9.20 -22.87
N SER A 82 -11.37 8.96 -24.14
CA SER A 82 -10.95 9.82 -25.25
C SER A 82 -11.93 10.95 -25.55
N ALA A 83 -13.03 11.06 -24.80
CA ALA A 83 -14.02 12.10 -25.05
C ALA A 83 -13.48 13.49 -24.67
N PRO A 84 -13.69 14.52 -25.51
CA PRO A 84 -13.11 15.85 -25.32
C PRO A 84 -13.92 16.72 -24.34
N TYR A 85 -14.70 16.12 -23.44
CA TYR A 85 -15.50 16.88 -22.49
C TYR A 85 -14.63 17.46 -21.38
N SER A 86 -14.89 18.72 -21.05
CA SER A 86 -14.32 19.41 -19.89
C SER A 86 -14.91 18.90 -18.57
N VAL A 87 -14.26 19.27 -17.46
CA VAL A 87 -14.76 19.00 -16.10
C VAL A 87 -16.17 19.57 -15.91
N ALA A 88 -16.40 20.81 -16.35
CA ALA A 88 -17.71 21.43 -16.25
C ALA A 88 -18.78 20.66 -17.06
N GLU A 89 -18.51 20.29 -18.31
CA GLU A 89 -19.45 19.54 -19.15
C GLU A 89 -19.83 18.19 -18.53
N HIS A 90 -18.83 17.47 -18.00
CA HIS A 90 -19.06 16.22 -17.27
C HIS A 90 -20.06 16.39 -16.12
N VAL A 91 -19.78 17.33 -15.22
CA VAL A 91 -20.59 17.59 -14.02
C VAL A 91 -21.95 18.19 -14.39
N MET A 92 -22.04 18.89 -15.52
CA MET A 92 -23.29 19.40 -16.06
C MET A 92 -24.20 18.30 -16.62
N GLY A 93 -23.67 17.11 -16.92
CA GLY A 93 -24.45 15.93 -17.29
C GLY A 93 -23.92 15.15 -18.48
N ASP A 94 -22.86 15.60 -19.14
CA ASP A 94 -22.20 14.90 -20.26
C ASP A 94 -21.29 13.79 -19.73
N ASN A 95 -21.92 12.81 -19.07
CA ASN A 95 -21.23 11.81 -18.27
C ASN A 95 -20.47 10.76 -19.10
N ALA A 96 -20.68 10.71 -20.42
CA ALA A 96 -19.91 9.91 -21.37
C ALA A 96 -18.51 10.50 -21.62
N SER A 97 -17.77 10.74 -20.54
CA SER A 97 -16.51 11.49 -20.53
C SER A 97 -15.35 10.66 -19.97
N ALA A 98 -14.18 11.29 -19.86
CA ALA A 98 -12.96 10.75 -19.27
C ALA A 98 -12.92 10.79 -17.72
N TYR A 99 -13.97 11.31 -17.08
CA TYR A 99 -14.03 11.46 -15.64
C TYR A 99 -14.96 10.43 -14.98
N ILE A 100 -14.60 10.01 -13.77
CA ILE A 100 -15.43 9.18 -12.90
C ILE A 100 -15.83 10.01 -11.67
N SER A 101 -17.12 10.28 -11.52
CA SER A 101 -17.64 10.95 -10.33
C SER A 101 -17.51 10.09 -9.08
N THR A 102 -16.96 10.69 -8.04
CA THR A 102 -16.90 10.12 -6.68
C THR A 102 -17.27 11.21 -5.67
N SER A 103 -17.39 10.85 -4.41
CA SER A 103 -17.72 11.75 -3.32
C SER A 103 -16.64 11.68 -2.25
N SER A 104 -16.24 12.84 -1.73
CA SER A 104 -15.40 12.93 -0.53
C SER A 104 -16.19 12.77 0.77
N ALA A 105 -17.52 12.63 0.72
CA ALA A 105 -18.33 12.30 1.88
C ALA A 105 -18.11 10.83 2.28
N PHE A 106 -17.15 10.57 3.16
CA PHE A 106 -16.89 9.23 3.68
C PHE A 106 -17.51 9.04 5.07
N PRO A 107 -18.13 7.86 5.37
CA PRO A 107 -18.27 6.67 4.52
C PRO A 107 -19.52 6.61 3.62
N GLU A 108 -20.44 7.56 3.71
CA GLU A 108 -21.79 7.43 3.13
C GLU A 108 -21.86 7.66 1.61
N GLY A 109 -20.96 8.50 1.07
CA GLY A 109 -20.99 9.01 -0.29
C GLY A 109 -22.10 10.02 -0.55
N SER A 110 -22.38 10.29 -1.82
CA SER A 110 -23.48 11.18 -2.21
C SER A 110 -24.84 10.60 -1.76
N PRO A 111 -25.70 11.40 -1.11
CA PRO A 111 -27.05 10.99 -0.73
C PRO A 111 -28.03 10.99 -1.90
N ARG A 112 -27.66 11.54 -3.06
CA ARG A 112 -28.54 11.67 -4.24
C ARG A 112 -28.60 10.42 -5.10
N PHE A 113 -27.69 9.48 -4.87
CA PHE A 113 -27.63 8.21 -5.57
C PHE A 113 -27.95 7.07 -4.61
N GLU A 114 -28.67 6.08 -5.12
CA GLU A 114 -28.94 4.81 -4.44
C GLU A 114 -28.21 3.72 -5.20
N GLY A 115 -27.55 2.80 -4.48
CA GLY A 115 -26.75 1.77 -5.11
C GLY A 115 -25.79 1.05 -4.17
N LYS A 116 -25.00 0.14 -4.73
CA LYS A 116 -23.91 -0.53 -4.02
C LYS A 116 -22.81 0.48 -3.75
N THR A 117 -22.41 0.62 -2.49
CA THR A 117 -21.30 1.49 -2.10
C THR A 117 -19.97 0.81 -2.41
N ILE A 118 -19.09 1.55 -3.08
CA ILE A 118 -17.68 1.24 -3.23
C ILE A 118 -16.84 2.40 -2.68
N ILE A 119 -15.64 2.06 -2.25
CA ILE A 119 -14.68 2.97 -1.62
C ILE A 119 -13.40 2.90 -2.44
N VAL A 120 -12.91 4.04 -2.90
CA VAL A 120 -11.69 4.15 -3.70
C VAL A 120 -10.60 4.76 -2.82
N ASP A 121 -9.44 4.10 -2.80
CA ASP A 121 -8.25 4.56 -2.09
C ASP A 121 -7.49 5.60 -2.92
N ILE A 122 -7.32 6.80 -2.37
CA ILE A 122 -6.75 7.94 -3.08
C ILE A 122 -5.26 7.70 -3.41
N ASP A 123 -4.48 7.19 -2.45
CA ASP A 123 -3.03 6.98 -2.64
C ASP A 123 -2.79 5.93 -3.73
N LYS A 124 -3.55 4.82 -3.69
CA LYS A 124 -3.42 3.75 -4.70
C LYS A 124 -3.86 4.20 -6.07
N ASP A 125 -4.89 5.02 -6.14
CA ASP A 125 -5.38 5.55 -7.40
C ASP A 125 -4.37 6.51 -8.05
N VAL A 126 -3.86 7.47 -7.28
CA VAL A 126 -2.83 8.41 -7.76
C VAL A 126 -1.55 7.68 -8.19
N LYS A 127 -1.11 6.66 -7.42
CA LYS A 127 0.03 5.80 -7.80
C LYS A 127 -0.20 5.02 -9.09
N SER A 128 -1.45 4.76 -9.46
CA SER A 128 -1.79 4.13 -10.73
C SER A 128 -1.75 5.08 -11.94
N GLY A 129 -1.52 6.37 -11.70
CA GLY A 129 -1.44 7.41 -12.71
C GLY A 129 -2.74 8.21 -12.88
N ALA A 130 -3.76 7.97 -12.06
CA ALA A 130 -4.96 8.78 -12.05
C ALA A 130 -4.68 10.18 -11.47
N LYS A 131 -5.36 11.18 -12.03
CA LYS A 131 -5.37 12.55 -11.52
C LYS A 131 -6.66 12.80 -10.76
N LEU A 132 -6.53 13.37 -9.58
CA LEU A 132 -7.65 13.82 -8.78
C LEU A 132 -8.04 15.23 -9.22
N VAL A 133 -9.32 15.45 -9.51
CA VAL A 133 -9.90 16.78 -9.68
C VAL A 133 -10.75 17.09 -8.45
N THR A 134 -10.26 18.02 -7.64
CA THR A 134 -10.85 18.42 -6.37
C THR A 134 -12.17 19.15 -6.55
N THR A 135 -12.98 19.20 -5.49
CA THR A 135 -14.22 19.99 -5.45
C THR A 135 -13.95 21.43 -5.87
N GLU A 136 -12.87 22.03 -5.38
CA GLU A 136 -12.49 23.42 -5.69
C GLU A 136 -12.18 23.63 -7.17
N GLU A 137 -11.49 22.68 -7.81
CA GLU A 137 -11.21 22.70 -9.24
C GLU A 137 -12.47 22.54 -10.08
N ILE A 138 -13.41 21.69 -9.65
CA ILE A 138 -14.72 21.55 -10.28
C ILE A 138 -15.49 22.87 -10.19
N LEU A 139 -15.57 23.49 -9.00
CA LEU A 139 -16.27 24.75 -8.79
C LEU A 139 -15.66 25.88 -9.63
N LYS A 140 -14.33 25.93 -9.74
CA LYS A 140 -13.64 26.87 -10.62
C LYS A 140 -13.99 26.62 -12.09
N SER A 141 -13.98 25.36 -12.53
CA SER A 141 -14.37 25.01 -13.90
C SER A 141 -15.81 25.41 -14.22
N LEU A 142 -16.74 25.26 -13.26
CA LEU A 142 -18.13 25.68 -13.41
C LEU A 142 -18.28 27.20 -13.48
N ASP A 143 -17.50 27.96 -12.69
CA ASP A 143 -17.49 29.43 -12.76
C ASP A 143 -16.99 29.92 -14.13
N ASP A 144 -15.91 29.34 -14.64
CA ASP A 144 -15.39 29.68 -15.98
C ASP A 144 -16.37 29.27 -17.09
N TYR A 145 -17.07 28.15 -16.94
CA TYR A 145 -18.12 27.72 -17.85
C TYR A 145 -19.33 28.68 -17.82
N LYS A 146 -19.69 29.20 -16.63
CA LYS A 146 -20.77 30.19 -16.47
C LYS A 146 -20.48 31.51 -17.20
N LYS A 147 -19.21 31.96 -17.19
CA LYS A 147 -18.78 33.15 -17.93
C LYS A 147 -18.95 32.97 -19.45
N GLN A 148 -18.67 31.77 -19.95
CA GLN A 148 -18.81 31.43 -21.37
C GLN A 148 -20.27 31.22 -21.79
N TYR A 149 -21.10 30.67 -20.89
CA TYR A 149 -22.51 30.38 -21.14
C TYR A 149 -23.45 31.04 -20.10
N PRO A 150 -23.57 32.39 -20.08
CA PRO A 150 -24.36 33.10 -19.07
C PRO A 150 -25.83 32.67 -19.01
N HIS A 151 -26.40 32.23 -20.13
CA HIS A 151 -27.78 31.74 -20.22
C HIS A 151 -28.03 30.47 -19.38
N LEU A 152 -26.99 29.70 -19.04
CA LEU A 152 -27.06 28.52 -18.16
C LEU A 152 -26.86 28.85 -16.68
N GLY A 153 -26.64 30.12 -16.32
CA GLY A 153 -26.20 30.52 -14.97
C GLY A 153 -27.02 29.93 -13.83
N LYS A 154 -28.36 29.93 -13.93
CA LYS A 154 -29.24 29.34 -12.90
C LYS A 154 -29.03 27.83 -12.71
N ARG A 155 -28.78 27.11 -13.80
CA ARG A 155 -28.52 25.66 -13.77
C ARG A 155 -27.14 25.40 -13.15
N ILE A 156 -26.15 26.19 -13.53
CA ILE A 156 -24.78 26.09 -13.01
C ILE A 156 -24.76 26.38 -11.50
N ASP A 157 -25.47 27.41 -11.03
CA ASP A 157 -25.55 27.75 -9.59
C ASP A 157 -26.16 26.60 -8.79
N LYS A 158 -27.22 25.98 -9.31
CA LYS A 158 -27.84 24.80 -8.70
C LYS A 158 -26.86 23.62 -8.62
N ILE A 159 -26.12 23.36 -9.70
CA ILE A 159 -25.14 22.26 -9.75
C ILE A 159 -23.94 22.55 -8.84
N THR A 160 -23.51 23.80 -8.75
CA THR A 160 -22.46 24.27 -7.82
C THR A 160 -22.84 23.94 -6.37
N THR A 161 -24.08 24.23 -5.96
CA THR A 161 -24.59 23.84 -4.63
C THR A 161 -24.58 22.33 -4.43
N TYR A 162 -24.97 21.56 -5.45
CA TYR A 162 -24.97 20.09 -5.35
C TYR A 162 -23.56 19.53 -5.19
N VAL A 163 -22.62 19.95 -6.05
CA VAL A 163 -21.21 19.54 -6.01
C VAL A 163 -20.60 19.85 -4.64
N LYS A 164 -20.81 21.06 -4.11
CA LYS A 164 -20.15 21.52 -2.89
C LYS A 164 -20.79 20.97 -1.62
N ASP A 165 -22.10 21.12 -1.50
CA ASP A 165 -22.79 21.00 -0.19
C ASP A 165 -23.47 19.64 0.00
N ILE A 166 -23.80 18.95 -1.10
CA ILE A 166 -24.56 17.68 -1.05
C ILE A 166 -23.69 16.49 -1.43
N ASP A 167 -23.15 16.51 -2.64
CA ASP A 167 -22.42 15.40 -3.23
C ASP A 167 -20.96 15.39 -2.80
N LYS A 168 -20.41 16.55 -2.41
CA LYS A 168 -18.99 16.77 -2.13
C LYS A 168 -18.12 16.13 -3.22
N GLU A 169 -18.48 16.41 -4.46
CA GLU A 169 -18.04 15.67 -5.64
C GLU A 169 -16.55 15.89 -5.90
N VAL A 170 -15.87 14.79 -6.21
CA VAL A 170 -14.46 14.73 -6.61
C VAL A 170 -14.38 13.83 -7.83
N LEU A 171 -13.63 14.22 -8.86
CA LEU A 171 -13.50 13.41 -10.06
C LEU A 171 -12.16 12.69 -10.10
N LEU A 172 -12.20 11.45 -10.56
CA LEU A 172 -11.01 10.70 -10.96
C LEU A 172 -10.84 10.82 -12.47
N HIS A 173 -9.63 11.19 -12.90
CA HIS A 173 -9.25 11.25 -14.32
C HIS A 173 -8.09 10.30 -14.59
N GLY A 174 -8.42 9.14 -15.16
CA GLY A 174 -7.45 8.11 -15.53
C GLY A 174 -8.07 7.10 -16.47
N GLU A 175 -7.25 6.43 -17.27
CA GLU A 175 -7.73 5.42 -18.24
C GLU A 175 -8.36 4.22 -17.53
N LYS A 176 -7.80 3.85 -16.37
CA LYS A 176 -8.32 2.80 -15.51
C LYS A 176 -7.85 2.97 -14.07
N ILE A 177 -8.78 2.91 -13.14
CA ILE A 177 -8.52 2.77 -11.71
C ILE A 177 -8.37 1.27 -11.42
N PRO A 178 -7.26 0.80 -10.84
CA PRO A 178 -7.05 -0.63 -10.62
C PRO A 178 -8.00 -1.18 -9.56
N ALA A 179 -8.40 -2.45 -9.69
CA ALA A 179 -9.27 -3.13 -8.72
C ALA A 179 -8.69 -3.12 -7.29
N ALA A 180 -7.36 -3.16 -7.16
CA ALA A 180 -6.66 -3.09 -5.88
C ALA A 180 -6.84 -1.76 -5.12
N ALA A 181 -7.27 -0.71 -5.81
CA ALA A 181 -7.64 0.58 -5.21
C ALA A 181 -9.12 0.67 -4.84
N VAL A 182 -9.95 -0.32 -5.22
CA VAL A 182 -11.40 -0.30 -5.04
C VAL A 182 -11.82 -1.36 -4.03
N PHE A 183 -12.54 -0.91 -3.00
CA PHE A 183 -13.03 -1.74 -1.92
C PHE A 183 -14.56 -1.66 -1.81
N THR A 184 -15.15 -2.73 -1.31
CA THR A 184 -16.47 -2.67 -0.65
C THR A 184 -16.28 -2.33 0.84
N PRO A 185 -17.31 -1.86 1.55
CA PRO A 185 -17.22 -1.61 3.00
C PRO A 185 -16.71 -2.83 3.79
N GLU A 186 -17.15 -4.02 3.40
CA GLU A 186 -16.71 -5.27 4.02
C GLU A 186 -15.24 -5.57 3.73
N THR A 187 -14.84 -5.53 2.46
CA THR A 187 -13.44 -5.83 2.08
C THR A 187 -12.47 -4.79 2.65
N LEU A 188 -12.83 -3.51 2.69
CA LEU A 188 -12.02 -2.48 3.35
C LEU A 188 -11.83 -2.80 4.84
N LYS A 189 -12.90 -3.21 5.53
CA LYS A 189 -12.83 -3.61 6.94
C LYS A 189 -11.87 -4.80 7.11
N TYR A 190 -12.02 -5.85 6.31
CA TYR A 190 -11.13 -7.01 6.33
C TYR A 190 -9.67 -6.63 6.03
N THR A 191 -9.42 -5.82 5.00
CA THR A 191 -8.08 -5.35 4.65
C THR A 191 -7.48 -4.58 5.82
N LYS A 192 -8.20 -3.63 6.43
CA LYS A 192 -7.69 -2.90 7.61
C LYS A 192 -7.34 -3.83 8.79
N TYR A 193 -8.16 -4.84 9.07
CA TYR A 193 -7.84 -5.83 10.11
C TYR A 193 -6.61 -6.66 9.75
N PHE A 194 -6.52 -7.14 8.52
CA PHE A 194 -5.37 -7.91 8.04
C PHE A 194 -4.09 -7.07 8.09
N THR A 195 -4.12 -5.84 7.56
CA THR A 195 -3.03 -4.86 7.59
C THR A 195 -2.54 -4.62 9.01
N ARG A 196 -3.45 -4.46 10.00
CA ARG A 196 -3.07 -4.34 11.41
C ARG A 196 -2.34 -5.58 11.93
N GLY A 197 -2.83 -6.78 11.61
CA GLY A 197 -2.18 -8.04 12.01
C GLY A 197 -0.82 -8.23 11.33
N ALA A 198 -0.74 -7.93 10.03
CA ALA A 198 0.50 -7.98 9.25
C ALA A 198 1.53 -6.98 9.79
N ARG A 199 1.10 -5.79 10.24
CA ARG A 199 1.99 -4.81 10.89
C ARG A 199 2.61 -5.39 12.17
N VAL A 200 1.85 -6.09 13.01
CA VAL A 200 2.41 -6.75 14.21
C VAL A 200 3.48 -7.78 13.84
N ILE A 201 3.25 -8.57 12.78
CA ILE A 201 4.23 -9.55 12.29
C ILE A 201 5.47 -8.82 11.76
N GLN A 202 5.29 -7.72 11.03
CA GLN A 202 6.37 -6.90 10.48
C GLN A 202 7.28 -6.34 11.58
N VAL A 203 6.67 -5.70 12.57
CA VAL A 203 7.28 -5.20 13.80
C VAL A 203 8.11 -6.28 14.48
N THR A 204 7.51 -7.45 14.68
CA THR A 204 8.16 -8.59 15.32
C THR A 204 9.38 -9.05 14.53
N GLY A 205 9.28 -9.09 13.19
CA GLY A 205 10.39 -9.38 12.30
C GLY A 205 11.55 -8.38 12.44
N ILE A 206 11.25 -7.08 12.53
CA ILE A 206 12.25 -6.02 12.73
C ILE A 206 13.00 -6.21 14.07
N VAL A 207 12.28 -6.51 15.15
CA VAL A 207 12.87 -6.75 16.48
C VAL A 207 13.80 -7.96 16.45
N PHE A 208 13.39 -9.07 15.84
CA PHE A 208 14.27 -10.23 15.68
C PHE A 208 15.49 -9.93 14.81
N THR A 209 15.32 -9.17 13.72
CA THR A 209 16.46 -8.69 12.91
C THR A 209 17.45 -7.86 13.74
N ALA A 210 16.96 -6.95 14.59
CA ALA A 210 17.82 -6.15 15.46
C ALA A 210 18.59 -7.02 16.46
N TYR A 211 17.91 -7.97 17.11
CA TYR A 211 18.52 -8.91 18.05
C TYR A 211 19.60 -9.80 17.40
N ASP A 212 19.33 -10.34 16.21
CA ASP A 212 20.31 -11.15 15.47
C ASP A 212 21.54 -10.32 15.05
N LEU A 213 21.33 -9.06 14.63
CA LEU A 213 22.41 -8.13 14.30
C LEU A 213 23.24 -7.74 15.54
N GLU A 214 22.60 -7.56 16.69
CA GLU A 214 23.28 -7.28 17.97
C GLU A 214 24.18 -8.47 18.37
N GLN A 215 23.64 -9.69 18.39
CA GLN A 215 24.45 -10.88 18.67
C GLN A 215 25.60 -11.06 17.68
N ALA A 216 25.36 -10.82 16.40
CA ALA A 216 26.41 -10.90 15.37
C ALA A 216 27.48 -9.82 15.58
N SER A 217 27.10 -8.64 16.06
CA SER A 217 28.01 -7.55 16.40
C SER A 217 28.87 -7.91 17.62
N GLU A 218 28.28 -8.43 18.70
CA GLU A 218 29.04 -8.91 19.86
C GLU A 218 30.04 -10.00 19.48
N LYS A 219 29.61 -10.98 18.68
CA LYS A 219 30.49 -12.06 18.21
C LYS A 219 31.62 -11.52 17.34
N SER A 220 31.35 -10.49 16.55
CA SER A 220 32.36 -9.81 15.73
C SER A 220 33.38 -9.08 16.60
N LEU A 221 32.94 -8.38 17.65
CA LEU A 221 33.81 -7.71 18.62
C LEU A 221 34.68 -8.71 19.39
N LYS A 222 34.08 -9.76 19.95
CA LYS A 222 34.79 -10.82 20.69
C LYS A 222 35.86 -11.51 19.84
N ASN A 223 35.59 -11.69 18.55
CA ASN A 223 36.50 -12.37 17.63
C ASN A 223 37.46 -11.44 16.87
N GLY A 224 37.36 -10.12 17.07
CA GLY A 224 38.13 -9.13 16.31
C GLY A 224 37.92 -9.24 14.79
N SER A 225 36.74 -9.68 14.34
CA SER A 225 36.49 -10.04 12.93
C SER A 225 35.12 -9.59 12.48
N VAL A 226 35.04 -8.96 11.30
CA VAL A 226 33.78 -8.48 10.70
C VAL A 226 32.94 -9.59 10.05
N LYS A 227 33.47 -10.80 9.95
CA LYS A 227 32.79 -11.91 9.24
C LYS A 227 31.41 -12.27 9.82
N PRO A 228 31.21 -12.34 11.15
CA PRO A 228 29.91 -12.70 11.71
C PRO A 228 28.81 -11.68 11.38
N ILE A 229 29.07 -10.38 11.54
CA ILE A 229 28.08 -9.34 11.18
C ILE A 229 27.83 -9.29 9.68
N ALA A 230 28.86 -9.44 8.84
CA ALA A 230 28.72 -9.38 7.40
C ALA A 230 27.84 -10.52 6.87
N ALA A 231 28.00 -11.72 7.44
CA ALA A 231 27.14 -12.86 7.11
C ALA A 231 25.68 -12.62 7.51
N GLU A 232 25.44 -12.00 8.67
CA GLU A 232 24.08 -11.71 9.14
C GLU A 232 23.43 -10.59 8.31
N VAL A 233 24.17 -9.54 8.00
CA VAL A 233 23.77 -8.47 7.06
C VAL A 233 23.30 -9.06 5.72
N ILE A 234 24.07 -9.99 5.14
CA ILE A 234 23.70 -10.64 3.87
C ILE A 234 22.42 -11.47 4.02
N ARG A 235 22.23 -12.17 5.15
CA ARG A 235 21.01 -12.95 5.41
C ARG A 235 19.78 -12.04 5.52
N GLN A 236 19.88 -10.96 6.30
CA GLN A 236 18.80 -10.01 6.51
C GLN A 236 18.47 -9.27 5.20
N ALA A 237 19.48 -8.85 4.44
CA ALA A 237 19.29 -8.22 3.13
C ALA A 237 18.67 -9.17 2.10
N GLY A 238 19.09 -10.44 2.09
CA GLY A 238 18.55 -11.47 1.19
C GLY A 238 17.11 -11.84 1.49
N GLY A 239 16.71 -11.77 2.76
CA GLY A 239 15.34 -12.02 3.18
C GLY A 239 14.39 -10.84 2.98
N TRP A 240 14.85 -9.61 3.24
CA TRP A 240 14.05 -8.39 3.08
C TRP A 240 13.92 -7.89 1.63
N GLY A 241 14.47 -8.59 0.63
CA GLY A 241 14.21 -8.53 -0.82
C GLY A 241 14.31 -7.17 -1.55
N MET A 242 13.64 -6.13 -1.03
CA MET A 242 13.60 -4.74 -1.47
C MET A 242 14.36 -3.77 -0.54
N ALA A 243 14.69 -4.16 0.71
CA ALA A 243 15.54 -3.35 1.61
C ALA A 243 17.00 -3.21 1.11
N VAL A 244 17.36 -3.94 0.05
CA VAL A 244 18.68 -3.94 -0.59
C VAL A 244 19.10 -2.54 -1.06
N ALA A 245 18.17 -1.65 -1.43
CA ALA A 245 18.52 -0.28 -1.82
C ALA A 245 19.03 0.57 -0.64
N GLY A 246 18.36 0.50 0.53
CA GLY A 246 18.79 1.18 1.76
C GLY A 246 20.02 0.52 2.41
N ALA A 247 20.06 -0.82 2.43
CA ALA A 247 21.20 -1.58 2.93
C ALA A 247 22.47 -1.36 2.08
N LYS A 248 22.35 -1.15 0.76
CA LYS A 248 23.48 -0.78 -0.11
C LYS A 248 24.05 0.61 0.22
N ILE A 249 23.21 1.57 0.59
CA ILE A 249 23.67 2.92 0.98
C ILE A 249 24.31 2.89 2.38
N GLY A 250 23.71 2.17 3.34
CA GLY A 250 24.27 1.99 4.69
C GLY A 250 25.60 1.22 4.71
N THR A 251 25.74 0.19 3.86
CA THR A 251 26.99 -0.56 3.70
C THR A 251 28.10 0.25 3.05
N VAL A 252 27.78 1.09 2.06
CA VAL A 252 28.76 2.00 1.41
C VAL A 252 29.16 3.14 2.34
N ALA A 253 28.21 3.74 3.07
CA ALA A 253 28.50 4.81 4.03
C ALA A 253 29.30 4.29 5.24
N GLY A 254 28.90 3.18 5.86
CA GLY A 254 29.61 2.56 7.00
C GLY A 254 31.02 2.10 6.65
N ALA A 255 31.25 1.66 5.40
CA ALA A 255 32.59 1.34 4.91
C ALA A 255 33.47 2.59 4.71
N ALA A 256 32.89 3.73 4.31
CA ALA A 256 33.62 4.97 4.10
C ALA A 256 34.10 5.61 5.43
N VAL A 257 33.26 5.61 6.48
CA VAL A 257 33.65 6.13 7.81
C VAL A 257 34.58 5.18 8.59
N GLY A 258 34.56 3.89 8.25
CA GLY A 258 35.31 2.83 8.94
C GLY A 258 36.82 2.83 8.73
N ILE A 259 37.33 3.50 7.69
CA ILE A 259 38.77 3.59 7.42
C ILE A 259 39.49 4.46 8.47
N GLU A 260 38.77 5.39 9.09
CA GLU A 260 39.34 6.38 10.02
C GLU A 260 39.06 6.07 11.50
N THR A 261 38.11 5.18 11.81
CA THR A 261 37.53 5.04 13.17
C THR A 261 37.57 3.61 13.75
N GLY A 262 38.15 2.64 13.04
CA GLY A 262 38.40 1.28 13.51
C GLY A 262 37.23 0.29 13.30
N PRO A 263 37.43 -1.01 13.61
CA PRO A 263 36.46 -2.07 13.30
C PRO A 263 35.10 -1.84 13.93
N GLY A 264 35.02 -1.24 15.13
CA GLY A 264 33.76 -0.99 15.84
C GLY A 264 32.79 -0.09 15.08
N ALA A 265 33.28 0.94 14.38
CA ALA A 265 32.45 1.88 13.63
C ALA A 265 31.82 1.24 12.38
N VAL A 266 32.54 0.31 11.73
CA VAL A 266 32.01 -0.49 10.60
C VAL A 266 30.87 -1.39 11.08
N LEU A 267 31.01 -2.02 12.25
CA LEU A 267 29.99 -2.89 12.83
C LEU A 267 28.69 -2.10 13.12
N THR A 268 28.82 -0.94 13.77
CA THR A 268 27.66 -0.10 14.13
C THR A 268 26.98 0.51 12.92
N GLY A 269 27.75 0.92 11.89
CA GLY A 269 27.20 1.48 10.66
C GLY A 269 26.41 0.47 9.82
N LEU A 270 26.87 -0.78 9.75
CA LEU A 270 26.20 -1.86 9.02
C LEU A 270 24.88 -2.28 9.70
N ALA A 271 24.91 -2.51 11.01
CA ALA A 271 23.71 -2.87 11.77
C ALA A 271 22.68 -1.73 11.76
N GLY A 272 23.13 -0.50 12.06
CA GLY A 272 22.28 0.69 12.03
C GLY A 272 21.67 0.91 10.65
N GLY A 273 22.46 0.79 9.57
CA GLY A 273 21.96 0.97 8.21
C GLY A 273 20.84 0.00 7.80
N ILE A 274 20.86 -1.23 8.31
CA ILE A 274 19.78 -2.20 8.05
C ILE A 274 18.56 -1.89 8.92
N ILE A 275 18.73 -1.68 10.23
CA ILE A 275 17.63 -1.43 11.15
C ILE A 275 16.90 -0.14 10.75
N PHE A 276 17.64 0.97 10.61
CA PHE A 276 17.08 2.26 10.21
C PHE A 276 16.65 2.30 8.74
N GLY A 277 17.28 1.52 7.86
CA GLY A 277 16.86 1.38 6.47
C GLY A 277 15.52 0.66 6.33
N ILE A 278 15.31 -0.41 7.11
CA ILE A 278 14.02 -1.12 7.19
C ILE A 278 12.98 -0.21 7.85
N ALA A 279 13.30 0.41 8.97
CA ALA A 279 12.41 1.33 9.69
C ALA A 279 11.98 2.52 8.82
N GLY A 280 12.93 3.18 8.13
CA GLY A 280 12.66 4.31 7.26
C GLY A 280 11.82 3.96 6.03
N TYR A 281 11.99 2.75 5.47
CA TYR A 281 11.15 2.29 4.35
C TYR A 281 9.69 2.05 4.76
N PHE A 282 9.44 1.64 6.00
CA PHE A 282 8.10 1.28 6.49
C PHE A 282 7.41 2.34 7.36
N GLY A 283 8.02 3.51 7.56
CA GLY A 283 7.48 4.62 8.36
C GLY A 283 8.08 4.65 9.76
N ALA A 284 8.90 5.67 10.02
CA ALA A 284 9.76 5.75 11.21
C ALA A 284 9.01 5.93 12.53
N ASP A 285 7.78 6.44 12.53
CA ASP A 285 7.05 6.85 13.74
C ASP A 285 6.88 5.71 14.75
N TRP A 286 6.59 4.49 14.30
CA TRP A 286 6.44 3.34 15.21
C TRP A 286 7.77 2.82 15.76
N VAL A 287 8.86 2.90 14.99
CA VAL A 287 10.19 2.49 15.46
C VAL A 287 10.76 3.53 16.42
N ALA A 288 10.46 4.81 16.19
CA ALA A 288 10.78 5.89 17.10
C ALA A 288 10.11 5.68 18.47
N ASP A 289 8.80 5.41 18.50
CA ASP A 289 8.06 5.18 19.75
C ASP A 289 8.53 3.93 20.54
N TYR A 290 9.15 2.93 19.88
CA TYR A 290 9.74 1.76 20.56
C TYR A 290 11.15 2.03 21.10
N ILE A 291 11.90 2.97 20.50
CA ILE A 291 13.26 3.35 20.92
C ILE A 291 13.20 4.45 21.99
N ASP A 292 12.20 5.33 21.92
CA ASP A 292 11.93 6.42 22.85
C ASP A 292 10.42 6.71 22.87
N GLU A 293 9.74 6.36 23.96
CA GLU A 293 8.31 6.68 24.14
C GLU A 293 8.15 8.20 24.38
N ASN A 294 7.31 8.87 23.58
CA ASN A 294 6.83 10.24 23.90
C ASN A 294 5.62 10.21 24.85
#